data_AF-A0A0K8UK87-F1
#
_entry.id   AF-A0A0K8UK87-F1
#
_cell.length_a   1.000
_cell.length_b   1.000
_cell.length_c   1.000
_cell.angle_alpha   90.00
_cell.angle_beta   90.00
_cell.angle_gamma   90.00
#
_symmetry.space_group_name_H-M   'P 1'
#
loop_
_entity.id
_entity.type
_entity.pdbx_description
1 polymer ?
#
loop_
_entity_poly.entity_id
_entity_poly.type
_entity_poly.pdbx_seq_one_letter_code
_entity_poly.pdbx_strand_id
1 'polypeptide(L)'
;TNMLPSYHINSKHWQKVSHLKLADPNCNTPAQIDLLLGSDLIPQIILEGIEKISNTLLAQNTIFGWILSGLVTEPVTTMTTQVEEISNEYLNSQLRKFWEIEELPPHFNHNPRRSVL
;
A
#
# COMPACT_ATOMS: atom_id res chain seq x y z
N THR A 1 14.23 -4.43 -10.23
CA THR A 1 13.05 -4.65 -9.37
C THR A 1 13.56 -4.77 -7.95
N ASN A 2 13.43 -3.70 -7.15
CA ASN A 2 13.88 -3.70 -5.76
C ASN A 2 12.89 -4.49 -4.91
N MET A 3 13.39 -5.46 -4.12
CA MET A 3 12.57 -6.23 -3.18
C MET A 3 12.29 -5.38 -1.95
N LEU A 4 11.03 -5.35 -1.53
CA LEU A 4 10.55 -4.60 -0.37
C LEU A 4 9.84 -5.55 0.61
N PRO A 5 10.02 -5.36 1.92
CA PRO A 5 10.88 -4.37 2.58
C PRO A 5 12.37 -4.67 2.36
N SER A 6 13.21 -3.64 2.31
CA SER A 6 14.67 -3.77 2.16
C SER A 6 15.39 -4.25 3.44
N TYR A 7 14.63 -4.61 4.48
CA TYR A 7 15.14 -4.96 5.80
C TYR A 7 14.32 -6.09 6.44
N HIS A 8 15.01 -6.95 7.19
CA HIS A 8 14.39 -8.02 7.97
C HIS A 8 13.98 -7.52 9.36
N ILE A 9 12.68 -7.55 9.66
CA ILE A 9 12.16 -7.17 10.97
C ILE A 9 12.53 -8.23 12.02
N ASN A 10 13.12 -7.81 13.14
CA ASN A 10 13.62 -8.68 14.22
C ASN A 10 12.51 -9.57 14.85
N SER A 11 12.89 -10.80 15.23
CA SER A 11 12.02 -11.83 15.81
C SER A 11 11.25 -11.42 17.07
N LYS A 12 11.78 -10.49 17.89
CA LYS A 12 11.10 -10.04 19.12
C LYS A 12 9.77 -9.31 18.85
N HIS A 13 9.71 -8.50 17.79
CA HIS A 13 8.45 -7.87 17.38
C HIS A 13 7.50 -8.90 16.78
N TRP A 14 8.04 -9.89 16.07
CA TRP A 14 7.27 -10.95 15.44
C TRP A 14 6.53 -11.84 16.45
N GLN A 15 7.16 -12.17 17.57
CA GLN A 15 6.50 -12.90 18.65
C GLN A 15 5.26 -12.16 19.18
N LYS A 16 5.31 -10.83 19.26
CA LYS A 16 4.21 -9.99 19.76
C LYS A 16 3.03 -9.88 18.80
N VAL A 17 3.21 -10.23 17.53
CA VAL A 17 2.16 -10.17 16.50
C VAL A 17 1.75 -11.55 16.01
N SER A 18 2.29 -12.61 16.64
CA SER A 18 2.05 -14.01 16.24
C SER A 18 0.59 -14.45 16.38
N HIS A 19 -0.21 -13.76 17.20
CA HIS A 19 -1.65 -13.97 17.33
C HIS A 19 -2.47 -13.27 16.24
N LEU A 20 -1.86 -12.37 15.46
CA LEU A 20 -2.55 -11.61 14.42
C LEU A 20 -2.48 -12.34 13.08
N LYS A 21 -3.61 -12.38 12.37
CA LYS A 21 -3.64 -12.79 10.97
C LYS A 21 -3.25 -11.60 10.09
N LEU A 22 -1.96 -11.50 9.78
CA LEU A 22 -1.43 -10.40 8.97
C LEU A 22 -1.96 -10.45 7.53
N ALA A 23 -2.13 -9.27 6.92
CA ALA A 23 -2.53 -9.14 5.51
C ALA A 23 -1.48 -9.74 4.57
N ASP A 24 -0.21 -9.58 4.92
CA ASP A 24 0.91 -10.30 4.32
C ASP A 24 1.63 -11.10 5.42
N PRO A 25 1.50 -12.45 5.44
CA PRO A 25 2.19 -13.30 6.41
C PRO A 25 3.72 -13.22 6.34
N ASN A 26 4.27 -12.74 5.22
CA ASN A 26 5.71 -12.65 4.97
C ASN A 26 6.19 -11.20 4.93
N CYS A 27 5.46 -10.25 5.54
CA CYS A 27 5.78 -8.82 5.48
C CYS A 27 7.15 -8.43 6.10
N ASN A 28 7.87 -9.38 6.69
CA ASN A 28 9.23 -9.24 7.22
C ASN A 28 10.32 -9.73 6.25
N THR A 29 9.95 -10.20 5.07
CA THR A 29 10.84 -10.76 4.05
C THR A 29 10.74 -9.93 2.78
N PRO A 30 11.85 -9.46 2.20
CA PRO A 30 11.83 -8.71 0.94
C PRO A 30 11.12 -9.50 -0.18
N ALA A 31 10.12 -8.90 -0.82
CA ALA A 31 9.35 -9.46 -1.92
C ALA A 31 9.02 -8.40 -2.98
N GLN A 32 8.45 -8.81 -4.10
CA GLN A 32 7.90 -7.88 -5.09
C GLN A 32 6.56 -7.32 -4.59
N ILE A 33 6.23 -6.07 -4.94
CA ILE A 33 4.91 -5.51 -4.68
C ILE A 33 3.87 -6.18 -5.59
N ASP A 34 2.86 -6.81 -4.99
CA ASP A 34 1.75 -7.43 -5.72
C ASP A 34 0.58 -6.46 -5.99
N LEU A 35 0.37 -5.47 -5.12
CA LEU A 35 -0.76 -4.54 -5.18
C LEU A 35 -0.38 -3.15 -4.63
N LEU A 36 -0.78 -2.11 -5.35
CA LEU A 36 -0.69 -0.72 -4.91
C LEU A 36 -2.11 -0.19 -4.67
N LEU A 37 -2.36 0.39 -3.50
CA LEU A 37 -3.67 0.93 -3.11
C LEU A 37 -3.62 2.45 -3.01
N GLY A 38 -4.60 3.12 -3.61
CA GLY A 38 -4.83 4.55 -3.43
C GLY A 38 -5.31 4.89 -2.02
N SER A 39 -4.95 6.08 -1.53
CA SER A 39 -5.34 6.54 -0.19
C SER A 39 -6.83 6.84 -0.05
N ASP A 40 -7.50 7.12 -1.17
CA ASP A 40 -8.95 7.25 -1.29
C ASP A 40 -9.71 5.96 -0.93
N LEU A 41 -9.04 4.81 -0.97
CA LEU A 41 -9.59 3.52 -0.53
C LEU A 41 -9.48 3.29 0.98
N ILE A 42 -8.68 4.06 1.72
CA ILE A 42 -8.48 3.89 3.17
C ILE A 42 -9.80 3.77 3.94
N PRO A 43 -10.81 4.62 3.73
CA PRO A 43 -12.08 4.52 4.47
C PRO A 43 -12.86 3.22 4.19
N GLN A 44 -12.57 2.55 3.07
CA GLN A 44 -13.26 1.33 2.64
C GLN A 44 -12.56 0.07 3.14
N ILE A 45 -11.25 0.12 3.36
CA ILE A 45 -10.44 -1.05 3.72
C ILE A 45 -10.15 -1.16 5.22
N ILE A 46 -10.20 -0.04 5.96
CA ILE A 46 -9.95 -0.01 7.40
C ILE A 46 -11.15 -0.58 8.14
N LEU A 47 -10.88 -1.52 9.05
CA LEU A 47 -11.87 -2.12 9.94
C LEU A 47 -11.68 -1.64 11.38
N GLU A 48 -12.65 -1.96 12.23
CA GLU A 48 -12.48 -1.84 13.68
C GLU A 48 -11.37 -2.78 14.16
N GLY A 49 -10.53 -2.29 15.07
CA GLY A 49 -9.43 -3.03 15.66
C GLY A 49 -8.09 -2.32 15.46
N ILE A 50 -7.56 -1.76 16.55
CA ILE A 50 -6.22 -1.21 16.63
C ILE A 50 -5.53 -1.83 17.83
N GLU A 51 -4.34 -2.39 17.63
CA GLU A 51 -3.51 -2.94 18.70
C GLU A 51 -2.18 -2.21 18.77
N LYS A 52 -1.83 -1.71 19.96
CA LYS A 52 -0.53 -1.10 20.20
C LYS A 52 0.51 -2.17 20.54
N ILE A 53 1.35 -2.50 19.57
CA ILE A 53 2.41 -3.52 19.71
C ILE A 53 3.63 -2.97 20.48
N SER A 54 3.95 -1.69 20.26
CA SER A 54 4.98 -0.96 21.01
C SER A 54 4.66 0.54 21.06
N ASN A 55 5.57 1.36 21.61
CA ASN A 55 5.42 2.82 21.57
C ASN A 55 5.43 3.39 20.15
N THR A 56 6.00 2.64 19.20
CA THR A 56 6.24 3.10 17.84
C THR A 56 5.59 2.23 16.78
N LEU A 57 5.02 1.07 17.16
CA LEU A 57 4.42 0.09 16.25
C LEU A 57 2.97 -0.17 16.62
N LEU A 58 2.09 -0.06 15.63
CA LEU A 58 0.66 -0.30 15.72
C LEU A 58 0.27 -1.38 14.72
N ALA A 59 -0.69 -2.22 15.11
CA ALA A 59 -1.40 -3.09 14.20
C ALA A 59 -2.80 -2.53 13.95
N GLN A 60 -3.21 -2.51 12.70
CA GLN A 60 -4.52 -2.03 12.26
C GLN A 60 -5.22 -3.16 11.50
N ASN A 61 -6.45 -3.46 11.88
CA ASN A 61 -7.26 -4.44 11.18
C ASN A 61 -7.78 -3.85 9.85
N THR A 62 -7.69 -4.63 8.78
CA THR A 62 -8.19 -4.26 7.46
C THR A 62 -8.93 -5.44 6.82
N ILE A 63 -9.65 -5.21 5.74
CA ILE A 63 -10.32 -6.29 4.98
C ILE A 63 -9.35 -7.35 4.46
N PHE A 64 -8.05 -7.02 4.33
CA PHE A 64 -7.01 -7.96 3.88
C PHE A 64 -6.38 -8.75 5.04
N GLY A 65 -6.62 -8.33 6.28
CA GLY A 65 -5.92 -8.80 7.48
C GLY A 65 -5.27 -7.65 8.24
N TRP A 66 -4.52 -7.97 9.28
CA TRP A 66 -3.84 -6.97 10.09
C TRP A 66 -2.61 -6.41 9.36
N ILE A 67 -2.50 -5.09 9.29
CA ILE A 67 -1.30 -4.40 8.79
C ILE A 67 -0.51 -3.84 9.97
N LEU A 68 0.81 -3.75 9.81
CA LEU A 68 1.70 -3.14 10.79
C LEU A 68 2.16 -1.77 10.30
N SER A 69 2.03 -0.76 11.15
CA SER A 69 2.38 0.63 10.84
C SER A 69 3.23 1.23 11.97
N GLY A 70 4.31 1.89 11.60
CA GLY A 70 5.16 2.64 12.52
C GLY A 70 6.64 2.21 12.50
N LEU A 71 7.42 2.74 13.44
CA LEU A 71 8.87 2.56 13.47
C LEU A 71 9.24 1.30 14.24
N VAL A 72 10.10 0.47 13.65
CA VAL A 72 10.79 -0.60 14.37
C VAL A 72 12.05 0.02 14.98
N THR A 73 12.06 0.18 16.31
CA THR A 73 13.19 0.75 17.06
C THR A 73 14.31 -0.28 17.19
N GLU A 74 15.01 -0.55 16.10
CA GLU A 74 16.38 -1.05 16.10
C GLU A 74 17.29 0.18 15.86
N PRO A 75 18.60 0.17 16.19
CA PRO A 75 19.51 1.22 15.79
C PRO A 75 19.67 1.18 14.27
N VAL A 76 18.73 1.84 13.61
CA VAL A 76 18.68 2.03 12.18
C VAL A 76 19.73 3.08 11.86
N THR A 77 20.87 2.68 11.31
CA THR A 77 21.88 3.62 10.80
C THR A 77 21.34 4.42 9.61
N THR A 78 20.17 4.08 9.06
CA THR A 78 19.57 4.75 7.90
C THR A 78 18.04 4.71 7.95
N MET A 79 17.39 5.80 8.39
CA MET A 79 15.98 6.01 8.08
C MET A 79 15.85 6.00 6.56
N THR A 80 15.24 4.97 5.99
CA THR A 80 15.00 4.92 4.55
C THR A 80 13.56 5.33 4.30
N THR A 81 13.31 6.63 4.25
CA THR A 81 12.40 7.15 3.24
C THR A 81 13.13 6.99 1.91
N GLN A 82 12.89 5.90 1.19
CA GLN A 82 13.29 5.84 -0.22
C GLN A 82 12.34 6.75 -1.00
N VAL A 83 12.70 8.03 -1.08
CA VAL A 83 12.29 8.88 -2.18
C VAL A 83 13.30 8.62 -3.28
N GLU A 84 13.06 7.57 -4.04
CA GLU A 84 13.82 7.31 -5.25
C GLU A 84 13.20 8.22 -6.32
N GLU A 85 13.94 9.25 -6.78
CA GLU A 85 13.60 9.98 -8.01
C GLU A 85 13.81 8.99 -9.15
N ILE A 86 12.82 8.13 -9.35
CA ILE A 86 12.87 7.09 -10.35
C ILE A 86 12.59 7.76 -11.68
N SER A 87 13.64 8.25 -12.35
CA SER A 87 13.62 8.52 -13.78
C SER A 87 13.57 7.23 -14.62
N ASN A 88 13.06 6.11 -14.08
CA ASN A 88 12.74 4.96 -14.92
C ASN A 88 11.53 5.32 -15.76
N GLU A 89 11.77 5.51 -17.05
CA GLU A 89 10.75 5.40 -18.10
C GLU A 89 9.87 4.16 -17.90
N TYR A 90 10.42 3.08 -17.35
CA TYR A 90 9.66 1.89 -16.97
C TYR A 90 8.59 2.17 -15.89
N LEU A 91 8.94 2.80 -14.76
CA LEU A 91 7.95 3.13 -13.72
C LEU A 91 6.93 4.12 -14.26
N ASN A 92 7.37 5.16 -14.97
CA ASN A 92 6.47 6.10 -15.63
C ASN A 92 5.54 5.39 -16.63
N SER A 93 6.01 4.37 -17.35
CA SER A 93 5.17 3.57 -18.24
C SER A 93 4.14 2.71 -17.49
N GLN A 94 4.50 2.18 -16.32
CA GLN A 94 3.58 1.41 -15.47
C GLN A 94 2.52 2.31 -14.86
N LEU A 95 2.93 3.47 -14.32
CA LEU A 95 2.01 4.49 -13.82
C LEU A 95 1.10 4.98 -14.95
N ARG A 96 1.62 5.32 -16.13
CA ARG A 96 0.77 5.77 -17.24
C ARG A 96 -0.28 4.72 -17.64
N LYS A 97 0.11 3.44 -17.74
CA LYS A 97 -0.83 2.33 -18.01
C LYS A 97 -1.89 2.17 -16.92
N PHE A 98 -1.52 2.33 -15.65
CA PHE A 98 -2.47 2.26 -14.55
C PHE A 98 -3.50 3.41 -14.66
N TRP A 99 -3.07 4.64 -14.94
CA TRP A 99 -3.95 5.79 -15.08
C TRP A 99 -4.83 5.69 -16.34
N GLU A 100 -4.31 5.14 -17.44
CA GLU A 100 -5.10 4.84 -18.65
C GLU A 100 -6.24 3.84 -18.38
N ILE A 101 -6.10 2.95 -17.40
CA ILE A 101 -7.12 1.95 -17.02
C ILE A 101 -8.17 2.55 -16.07
N GLU A 102 -7.77 3.48 -15.19
CA GLU A 102 -8.69 4.16 -14.28
C GLU A 102 -9.47 5.32 -14.92
N GLU A 103 -8.96 5.91 -16.01
CA GLU A 103 -9.71 6.91 -16.77
C GLU A 103 -10.95 6.28 -17.42
N LEU A 104 -12.12 6.57 -16.84
CA LEU A 104 -13.40 6.25 -17.46
C LEU A 104 -13.45 6.90 -18.85
N PRO A 105 -13.92 6.18 -19.90
CA PRO A 105 -14.07 6.78 -21.21
C PRO A 105 -14.93 8.04 -21.09
N PRO A 106 -14.57 9.13 -21.79
CA PRO A 106 -15.31 10.38 -21.69
C PRO A 106 -16.78 10.09 -21.96
N HIS A 107 -17.64 10.49 -21.01
CA HIS A 107 -19.08 10.43 -21.20
C HIS A 107 -19.42 11.23 -22.46
N PHE A 108 -19.59 10.55 -23.60
CA PHE A 108 -20.20 11.15 -24.77
C PHE A 108 -21.64 11.46 -24.38
N ASN A 109 -21.87 12.70 -23.97
CA ASN A 109 -23.20 13.28 -23.91
C ASN A 109 -23.80 13.22 -25.31
N HIS A 110 -24.40 12.09 -25.65
CA HIS A 110 -25.36 11.99 -26.74
C HIS A 110 -26.54 12.85 -26.33
N ASN A 111 -26.53 14.11 -26.76
CA ASN A 111 -27.71 14.96 -26.70
C ASN A 111 -28.64 14.54 -27.85
N PRO A 112 -29.74 13.80 -27.60
CA PRO A 112 -30.63 13.40 -28.67
C PRO A 112 -31.67 14.50 -28.87
N ARG A 113 -31.60 15.12 -30.06
CA ARG A 113 -32.69 15.80 -30.80
C ARG A 113 -33.01 17.24 -30.42
N ARG A 114 -33.01 18.10 -31.45
CA ARG A 114 -34.26 18.49 -32.14
C ARG A 114 -33.98 19.06 -33.54
N SER A 115 -34.30 18.27 -34.55
CA SER A 115 -34.78 18.78 -35.84
C SER A 115 -36.29 18.93 -35.71
N VAL A 116 -36.82 20.15 -35.77
CA VAL A 116 -38.20 20.41 -36.22
C VAL A 116 -38.20 21.77 -36.91
N LEU A 117 -38.43 21.71 -38.23
CA LEU A 117 -38.86 22.75 -39.19
C LEU A 117 -38.05 24.04 -39.29
#